data_AF-A0A0F9HRC2-F1
#
_entry.id   AF-A0A0F9HRC2-F1
#
_cell.length_a   1.000
_cell.length_b   1.000
_cell.length_c   1.000
_cell.angle_alpha   90.00
_cell.angle_beta   90.00
_cell.angle_gamma   90.00
#
_symmetry.space_group_name_H-M   'P 1'
#
loop_
_entity.id
_entity.type
_entity.pdbx_description
1 polymer ?
#
loop_
_entity_poly.entity_id
_entity_poly.type
_entity_poly.pdbx_seq_one_letter_code
_entity_poly.pdbx_strand_id
1 'polypeptide(L)'
;IIGRERILLTRDTHPDLPVWKAVRMSSTIPFIFPYMELDGVPVTDGALVTNMFDVFPENERMLITLSPRADQGLRKVVQTVKSNRLFIWNYLKILAEYFLDALDSRHIPQEEWGQTILIPTFELGGFNFEIGPRDIERLVQYGYNAVIISDILPMVNR
;
A
#
# COMPACT_ATOMS: atom_id res chain seq x y z
N ILE A 1 17.18 -2.39 7.85
CA ILE A 1 16.30 -3.23 7.00
C ILE A 1 17.18 -3.79 5.90
N ILE A 2 17.60 -5.04 6.07
CA ILE A 2 18.44 -5.77 5.12
C ILE A 2 17.45 -6.43 4.15
N GLY A 3 17.62 -6.19 2.84
CA GLY A 3 16.63 -6.50 1.81
C GLY A 3 16.33 -5.25 0.96
N ARG A 4 17.33 -4.78 0.19
CA ARG A 4 17.16 -3.67 -0.77
C ARG A 4 16.83 -4.16 -2.17
N GLU A 5 16.90 -5.46 -2.41
CA GLU A 5 16.66 -6.04 -3.73
C GLU A 5 15.18 -6.30 -3.90
N ARG A 6 14.62 -5.80 -5.01
CA ARG A 6 13.25 -6.07 -5.41
C ARG A 6 13.15 -7.50 -5.88
N ILE A 7 12.17 -8.23 -5.36
CA ILE A 7 11.86 -9.59 -5.79
C ILE A 7 10.51 -9.57 -6.50
N LEU A 8 10.48 -10.07 -7.74
CA LEU A 8 9.25 -10.28 -8.49
C LEU A 8 8.87 -11.75 -8.44
N LEU A 9 7.73 -12.06 -7.84
CA LEU A 9 7.18 -13.41 -7.78
C LEU A 9 6.24 -13.58 -8.97
N THR A 10 6.74 -14.20 -10.04
CA THR A 10 5.99 -14.45 -11.28
C THR A 10 5.94 -15.94 -11.59
N ARG A 11 5.09 -16.31 -12.55
CA ARG A 11 5.06 -17.70 -13.07
C ARG A 11 6.40 -18.13 -13.64
N ASP A 12 7.14 -17.22 -14.28
CA ASP A 12 8.41 -17.55 -14.92
C ASP A 12 9.56 -17.72 -13.93
N THR A 13 9.52 -17.02 -12.80
CA THR A 13 10.58 -17.05 -11.77
C THR A 13 10.29 -18.06 -10.67
N HIS A 14 9.03 -18.21 -10.26
CA HIS A 14 8.62 -19.07 -9.13
C HIS A 14 7.33 -19.83 -9.49
N PRO A 15 7.34 -20.70 -10.52
CA PRO A 15 6.15 -21.38 -11.03
C PRO A 15 5.44 -22.24 -9.99
N ASP A 16 6.21 -22.82 -9.06
CA ASP A 16 5.72 -23.76 -8.06
C ASP A 16 5.33 -23.06 -6.73
N LEU A 17 5.56 -21.74 -6.61
CA LEU A 17 5.21 -21.00 -5.41
C LEU A 17 3.69 -20.79 -5.35
N PRO A 18 2.99 -21.23 -4.28
CA PRO A 18 1.56 -21.00 -4.17
C PRO A 18 1.23 -19.50 -4.14
N VAL A 19 0.21 -19.09 -4.92
CA VAL A 19 -0.19 -17.69 -5.05
C VAL A 19 -0.47 -17.04 -3.70
N TRP A 20 -1.19 -17.74 -2.80
CA TRP A 20 -1.48 -17.21 -1.47
C TRP A 20 -0.21 -16.92 -0.66
N LYS A 21 0.85 -17.72 -0.84
CA LYS A 21 2.13 -17.55 -0.15
C LYS A 21 2.87 -16.35 -0.72
N ALA A 22 2.88 -16.19 -2.04
CA ALA A 22 3.43 -15.02 -2.71
C ALA A 22 2.72 -13.72 -2.27
N VAL A 23 1.38 -13.72 -2.22
CA VAL A 23 0.59 -12.58 -1.74
C VAL A 23 0.92 -12.27 -0.27
N ARG A 24 0.95 -13.28 0.60
CA ARG A 24 1.28 -13.08 2.02
C ARG A 24 2.71 -12.56 2.23
N MET A 25 3.66 -12.99 1.41
CA MET A 25 5.03 -12.44 1.39
C MET A 25 4.99 -10.97 0.99
N SER A 26 4.28 -10.62 -0.08
CA SER A 26 4.14 -9.24 -0.58
C SER A 26 3.48 -8.28 0.40
N SER A 27 2.70 -8.79 1.36
CA SER A 27 2.03 -8.00 2.42
C SER A 27 2.68 -8.16 3.80
N THR A 28 3.97 -8.49 3.87
CA THR A 28 4.72 -8.65 5.14
C THR A 28 5.16 -7.29 5.67
N ILE A 29 4.18 -6.50 6.10
CA ILE A 29 4.39 -5.18 6.68
C ILE A 29 5.12 -5.34 8.02
N PRO A 30 6.34 -4.79 8.17
CA PRO A 30 7.09 -4.81 9.41
C PRO A 30 6.25 -4.33 10.60
N PHE A 31 6.46 -4.95 11.76
CA PHE A 31 5.77 -4.65 13.02
C PHE A 31 4.27 -5.02 13.09
N ILE A 32 3.60 -5.24 11.96
CA ILE A 32 2.22 -5.74 11.91
C ILE A 32 2.20 -7.25 11.75
N PHE A 33 2.99 -7.79 10.83
CA PHE A 33 3.00 -9.21 10.50
C PHE A 33 4.34 -9.87 10.80
N PRO A 34 4.34 -11.16 11.20
CA PRO A 34 5.57 -11.95 11.27
C PRO A 34 6.27 -12.01 9.92
N TYR A 35 7.61 -11.97 9.95
CA TYR A 35 8.44 -12.10 8.75
C TYR A 35 8.24 -13.47 8.07
N MET A 36 8.45 -13.50 6.76
CA MET A 36 8.48 -14.72 5.98
C MET A 36 9.84 -14.88 5.33
N GLU A 37 10.12 -16.10 4.87
CA GLU A 37 11.34 -16.42 4.15
C GLU A 37 11.03 -17.00 2.77
N LEU A 38 11.78 -16.54 1.77
CA LEU A 38 11.86 -17.11 0.43
C LEU A 38 13.25 -17.74 0.32
N ASP A 39 13.32 -19.06 0.13
CA ASP A 39 14.58 -19.81 0.03
C ASP A 39 15.59 -19.53 1.16
N GLY A 40 15.08 -19.36 2.38
CA GLY A 40 15.88 -19.06 3.58
C GLY A 40 16.28 -17.60 3.73
N VAL A 41 15.82 -16.71 2.84
CA VAL A 41 16.08 -15.26 2.91
C VAL A 41 14.83 -14.53 3.42
N PRO A 42 14.95 -13.70 4.48
CA PRO A 42 13.83 -12.90 4.97
C PRO A 42 13.31 -11.92 3.93
N VAL A 43 11.98 -11.86 3.77
CA VAL A 43 11.29 -10.93 2.86
C VAL A 43 10.39 -9.97 3.63
N THR A 44 10.13 -8.81 3.02
CA THR A 44 9.26 -7.76 3.56
C THR A 44 8.27 -7.28 2.49
N ASP A 45 7.37 -6.38 2.87
CA ASP A 45 6.36 -5.82 1.98
C ASP A 45 6.97 -5.21 0.70
N GLY A 46 6.40 -5.56 -0.45
CA GLY A 46 6.89 -5.11 -1.75
C GLY A 46 6.78 -3.59 -1.91
N ALA A 47 5.75 -2.99 -1.33
CA ALA A 47 5.55 -1.55 -1.31
C ALA A 47 6.61 -0.82 -0.50
N LEU A 48 7.60 -1.48 0.11
CA LEU A 48 8.76 -0.84 0.73
C LEU A 48 9.97 -0.72 -0.18
N VAL A 49 10.07 -1.59 -1.18
CA VAL A 49 11.29 -1.74 -1.99
C VAL A 49 11.07 -1.46 -3.48
N THR A 50 9.82 -1.48 -3.97
CA THR A 50 9.52 -1.20 -5.39
C THR A 50 8.55 -0.05 -5.57
N ASN A 51 8.73 0.73 -6.64
CA ASN A 51 7.65 1.54 -7.19
C ASN A 51 6.64 0.61 -7.88
N MET A 52 5.35 0.84 -7.67
CA MET A 52 4.29 -0.01 -8.22
C MET A 52 4.21 0.07 -9.75
N PHE A 53 4.62 1.21 -10.34
CA PHE A 53 4.59 1.44 -11.78
C PHE A 53 5.68 0.70 -12.55
N ASP A 54 6.77 0.31 -11.89
CA ASP A 54 7.88 -0.40 -12.53
C ASP A 54 7.71 -1.93 -12.50
N VAL A 55 6.56 -2.43 -12.00
CA VAL A 55 6.26 -3.87 -11.91
C VAL A 55 5.97 -4.49 -13.27
N PHE A 56 5.35 -3.72 -14.16
CA PHE A 56 4.95 -4.16 -15.49
C PHE A 56 5.77 -3.47 -16.59
N PRO A 57 5.99 -4.12 -17.74
CA PRO A 57 6.54 -3.48 -18.93
C PRO A 57 5.77 -2.20 -19.28
N GLU A 58 6.44 -1.19 -19.85
CA GLU A 58 5.84 0.13 -20.12
C GLU A 58 4.55 0.07 -20.94
N ASN A 59 4.47 -0.88 -21.89
CA ASN A 59 3.30 -1.15 -22.73
C ASN A 59 2.16 -1.90 -22.02
N GLU A 60 2.41 -2.42 -20.82
CA GLU A 60 1.48 -3.20 -19.99
C GLU A 60 1.26 -2.56 -18.61
N ARG A 61 1.80 -1.35 -18.39
CA ARG A 61 1.65 -0.63 -17.12
C ARG A 61 0.19 -0.40 -16.81
N MET A 62 -0.17 -0.67 -15.55
CA MET A 62 -1.52 -0.47 -15.04
C MET A 62 -1.79 1.03 -14.91
N LEU A 63 -2.74 1.55 -15.68
CA LEU A 63 -3.20 2.94 -15.70
C LEU A 63 -4.04 3.34 -14.46
N ILE A 64 -4.10 2.47 -13.44
CA ILE A 64 -5.03 2.60 -12.31
C ILE A 64 -4.25 2.35 -11.03
N THR A 65 -4.17 3.37 -10.17
CA THR A 65 -3.50 3.27 -8.87
C THR A 65 -4.44 3.73 -7.78
N LEU A 66 -4.56 2.92 -6.73
CA LEU A 66 -5.19 3.35 -5.50
C LEU A 66 -4.21 4.25 -4.75
N SER A 67 -4.56 5.52 -4.60
CA SER A 67 -3.83 6.43 -3.70
C SER A 67 -4.72 6.69 -2.49
N PRO A 68 -4.71 5.80 -1.49
CA PRO A 68 -5.38 6.08 -0.24
C PRO A 68 -4.72 7.30 0.39
N ARG A 69 -5.46 8.42 0.46
CA ARG A 69 -5.02 9.57 1.25
C ARG A 69 -5.62 9.41 2.63
N ALA A 70 -4.77 9.15 3.62
CA ALA A 70 -5.16 9.39 5.01
C ALA A 70 -5.20 10.90 5.25
N ASP A 71 -6.39 11.51 5.21
CA ASP A 71 -6.53 12.88 5.68
C ASP A 71 -6.55 12.89 7.23
N GLN A 72 -5.50 13.47 7.82
CA GLN A 72 -5.51 14.09 9.16
C GLN A 72 -5.57 13.23 10.45
N GLY A 73 -5.19 11.94 10.45
CA GLY A 73 -5.09 11.16 11.71
C GLY A 73 -3.85 11.48 12.58
N LEU A 74 -2.70 11.70 11.93
CA LEU A 74 -1.37 11.79 12.53
C LEU A 74 -1.20 12.89 13.59
N ARG A 75 -1.83 14.06 13.40
CA ARG A 75 -1.64 15.20 14.30
C ARG A 75 -2.22 14.98 15.71
N LYS A 76 -3.22 14.09 15.86
CA LYS A 76 -3.90 13.89 17.16
C LYS A 76 -3.18 12.93 18.11
N VAL A 77 -2.47 11.92 17.59
CA VAL A 77 -1.84 10.89 18.43
C VAL A 77 -0.51 11.35 19.02
N VAL A 78 0.33 12.04 18.23
CA VAL A 78 1.60 12.62 18.73
C VAL A 78 1.36 13.59 19.88
N GLN A 79 0.22 14.29 19.89
CA GLN A 79 -0.15 15.24 20.95
C GLN A 79 -0.70 14.58 22.23
N THR A 80 -1.10 13.31 22.20
CA THR A 80 -1.74 12.62 23.33
C THR A 80 -0.81 11.69 24.12
N VAL A 81 0.46 11.54 23.70
CA VAL A 81 1.44 10.72 24.44
C VAL A 81 1.87 11.46 25.71
N LYS A 82 1.16 11.21 26.82
CA LYS A 82 1.61 11.64 28.16
C LYS A 82 2.91 10.92 28.53
N SER A 83 3.96 11.70 28.76
CA SER A 83 5.26 11.25 29.25
C SER A 83 5.16 10.69 30.67
N ASN A 84 4.87 9.40 30.83
CA ASN A 84 5.45 8.63 31.91
C ASN A 84 5.34 7.11 31.69
N ARG A 85 6.51 6.44 31.80
CA ARG A 85 6.72 4.98 31.85
C ARG A 85 6.05 4.13 30.75
N LEU A 86 6.64 4.14 29.55
CA LEU A 86 6.81 3.01 28.60
C LEU A 86 7.41 3.55 27.29
N PHE A 87 8.67 4.01 27.37
CA PHE A 87 9.35 4.76 26.30
C PHE A 87 9.56 3.94 25.02
N ILE A 88 9.87 2.64 25.13
CA ILE A 88 10.20 1.82 23.96
C ILE A 88 8.99 1.37 23.15
N TRP A 89 7.85 1.09 23.79
CA TRP A 89 6.62 0.71 23.07
C TRP A 89 5.99 1.91 22.38
N ASN A 90 5.99 3.06 23.04
CA ASN A 90 5.57 4.31 22.40
C ASN A 90 6.48 4.67 21.22
N TYR A 91 7.80 4.45 21.36
CA TYR A 91 8.74 4.67 20.28
C TYR A 91 8.54 3.69 19.10
N LEU A 92 8.35 2.39 19.37
CA LEU A 92 8.02 1.40 18.34
C LEU A 92 6.71 1.71 17.64
N LYS A 93 5.69 2.17 18.38
CA LYS A 93 4.42 2.61 17.82
C LYS A 93 4.59 3.83 16.91
N ILE A 94 5.33 4.85 17.37
CA ILE A 94 5.63 6.04 16.56
C ILE A 94 6.42 5.65 15.30
N LEU A 95 7.41 4.77 15.41
CA LEU A 95 8.17 4.27 14.26
C LEU A 95 7.29 3.50 13.28
N ALA A 96 6.42 2.62 13.79
CA ALA A 96 5.46 1.91 12.96
C ALA A 96 4.55 2.92 12.26
N GLU A 97 3.90 3.83 12.98
CA GLU A 97 3.05 4.90 12.40
C GLU A 97 3.78 5.70 11.31
N TYR A 98 4.98 6.23 11.57
CA TYR A 98 5.77 6.92 10.55
C TYR A 98 6.07 6.07 9.32
N PHE A 99 6.31 4.77 9.53
CA PHE A 99 6.59 3.84 8.46
C PHE A 99 5.34 3.55 7.61
N LEU A 100 4.20 3.42 8.27
CA LEU A 100 2.88 3.27 7.64
C LEU A 100 2.49 4.54 6.86
N ASP A 101 2.74 5.73 7.40
CA ASP A 101 2.51 6.99 6.69
C ASP A 101 3.48 7.18 5.51
N ALA A 102 4.73 6.73 5.63
CA ALA A 102 5.69 6.73 4.54
C ALA A 102 5.29 5.78 3.40
N LEU A 103 4.61 4.68 3.72
CA LEU A 103 3.99 3.77 2.75
C LEU A 103 2.80 4.43 2.04
N ASP A 104 1.90 5.04 2.80
CA ASP A 104 0.70 5.72 2.27
C ASP A 104 1.05 6.97 1.44
N SER A 105 2.13 7.68 1.79
CA SER A 105 2.56 8.91 1.11
C SER A 105 3.42 8.67 -0.14
N ARG A 106 3.49 7.45 -0.67
CA ARG A 106 4.20 7.21 -1.93
C ARG A 106 3.54 8.00 -3.07
N HIS A 107 4.29 8.94 -3.60
CA HIS A 107 3.85 9.83 -4.66
C HIS A 107 3.93 9.11 -5.99
N ILE A 108 2.86 9.25 -6.79
CA ILE A 108 2.88 8.89 -8.20
C ILE A 108 3.91 9.81 -8.89
N PRO A 109 4.88 9.26 -9.65
CA PRO A 109 5.83 10.06 -10.41
C PRO A 109 5.09 11.04 -11.34
N GLN A 110 5.57 12.27 -11.51
CA GLN A 110 4.85 13.30 -12.29
C GLN A 110 4.44 12.84 -13.70
N GLU A 111 5.30 12.05 -14.34
CA GLU A 111 5.11 11.48 -15.68
C GLU A 111 3.91 10.54 -15.77
N GLU A 112 3.57 9.88 -14.66
CA GLU A 112 2.51 8.87 -14.58
C GLU A 112 1.14 9.47 -14.20
N TRP A 113 1.07 10.74 -13.80
CA TRP A 113 -0.18 11.37 -13.34
C TRP A 113 -1.26 11.42 -14.43
N GLY A 114 -0.88 11.74 -15.67
CA GLY A 114 -1.82 11.88 -16.78
C GLY A 114 -2.47 10.56 -17.20
N GLN A 115 -1.93 9.44 -16.72
CA GLN A 115 -2.33 8.09 -17.08
C GLN A 115 -2.72 7.25 -15.87
N THR A 116 -2.92 7.89 -14.71
CA THR A 116 -3.30 7.22 -13.46
C THR A 116 -4.69 7.65 -13.00
N ILE A 117 -5.61 6.70 -12.87
CA ILE A 117 -6.88 6.93 -12.17
C ILE A 117 -6.61 6.98 -10.67
N LEU A 118 -6.87 8.14 -10.05
CA LEU A 118 -6.76 8.34 -8.61
C LEU A 118 -8.06 7.98 -7.90
N ILE A 119 -7.98 7.07 -6.94
CA ILE A 119 -9.13 6.68 -6.10
C ILE A 119 -8.97 7.33 -4.71
N PRO A 120 -9.74 8.38 -4.39
CA PRO A 120 -9.66 9.02 -3.08
C PRO A 120 -10.37 8.17 -2.01
N THR A 121 -9.66 7.84 -0.93
CA THR A 121 -10.24 7.12 0.24
C THR A 121 -10.67 8.04 1.38
N PHE A 122 -10.42 9.35 1.25
CA PHE A 122 -10.81 10.42 2.19
C PHE A 122 -10.37 10.19 3.63
N GLU A 123 -11.26 9.75 4.51
CA GLU A 123 -11.01 9.56 5.94
C GLU A 123 -10.47 8.15 6.26
N LEU A 124 -10.42 7.27 5.26
CA LEU A 124 -9.99 5.87 5.42
C LEU A 124 -8.51 5.74 5.00
N GLY A 125 -7.63 5.65 6.00
CA GLY A 125 -6.20 5.38 5.81
C GLY A 125 -5.92 3.90 5.55
N GLY A 126 -4.74 3.60 4.96
CA GLY A 126 -4.35 2.24 4.56
C GLY A 126 -4.22 1.25 5.73
N PHE A 127 -4.10 1.77 6.95
CA PHE A 127 -3.89 1.00 8.18
C PHE A 127 -5.05 1.12 9.18
N ASN A 128 -6.22 1.56 8.72
CA ASN A 128 -7.43 1.50 9.52
C ASN A 128 -8.00 0.06 9.52
N PHE A 129 -7.69 -0.71 10.56
CA PHE A 129 -8.21 -2.08 10.73
C PHE A 129 -9.60 -2.14 11.39
N GLU A 130 -10.18 -0.99 11.76
CA GLU A 130 -11.49 -0.89 12.41
C GLU A 130 -12.63 -0.61 11.41
N ILE A 131 -12.39 -0.79 10.11
CA ILE A 131 -13.39 -0.54 9.07
C ILE A 131 -14.62 -1.46 9.20
N GLY A 132 -15.80 -0.88 9.01
CA GLY A 132 -17.07 -1.61 9.02
C GLY A 132 -17.64 -1.89 7.62
N PRO A 133 -18.75 -2.63 7.52
CA PRO A 133 -19.42 -2.90 6.24
C PRO A 133 -19.75 -1.64 5.43
N ARG A 134 -20.15 -0.55 6.11
CA ARG A 134 -20.45 0.74 5.46
C ARG A 134 -19.21 1.39 4.86
N ASP A 135 -18.05 1.25 5.50
CA ASP A 135 -16.80 1.80 4.98
C ASP A 135 -16.33 1.01 3.77
N ILE A 136 -16.52 -0.31 3.79
CA ILE A 136 -16.26 -1.18 2.64
C ILE A 136 -17.13 -0.76 1.44
N GLU A 137 -18.44 -0.59 1.65
CA GLU A 137 -19.35 -0.09 0.60
C GLU A 137 -18.90 1.26 0.04
N ARG A 138 -18.48 2.19 0.90
CA ARG A 138 -17.95 3.50 0.47
C ARG A 138 -16.68 3.37 -0.35
N LEU A 139 -15.72 2.55 0.07
CA LEU A 139 -14.47 2.32 -0.66
C LEU A 139 -14.72 1.73 -2.06
N VAL A 140 -15.64 0.78 -2.16
CA VAL A 140 -16.08 0.22 -3.45
C VAL A 140 -16.69 1.31 -4.33
N GLN A 141 -17.56 2.15 -3.77
CA GLN A 141 -18.17 3.25 -4.53
C GLN A 141 -17.15 4.31 -4.96
N TYR A 142 -16.14 4.61 -4.14
CA TYR A 142 -15.06 5.53 -4.51
C TYR A 142 -14.28 5.02 -5.71
N GLY A 143 -13.91 3.74 -5.71
CA GLY A 143 -13.23 3.13 -6.85
C GLY A 143 -14.09 3.14 -8.12
N TYR A 144 -15.36 2.76 -8.00
CA TYR A 144 -16.31 2.77 -9.11
C TYR A 144 -16.48 4.17 -9.72
N ASN A 145 -16.71 5.18 -8.88
CA ASN A 145 -16.91 6.56 -9.34
C ASN A 145 -15.64 7.14 -9.98
N ALA A 146 -14.47 6.88 -9.40
CA ALA A 146 -13.19 7.35 -9.95
C ALA A 146 -12.96 6.80 -11.36
N VAL A 147 -13.31 5.54 -11.60
CA VAL A 147 -13.24 4.90 -12.91
C VAL A 147 -14.23 5.51 -13.91
N ILE A 148 -15.49 5.71 -13.51
CA ILE A 148 -16.54 6.24 -14.41
C ILE A 148 -16.31 7.71 -14.79
N ILE A 149 -15.75 8.51 -13.89
CA ILE A 149 -15.48 9.94 -14.12
C ILE A 149 -14.16 10.15 -14.88
N SER A 150 -13.26 9.17 -14.84
CA SER A 150 -11.96 9.31 -15.49
C SER A 150 -12.06 9.27 -17.01
N ASP A 151 -11.44 10.26 -17.66
CA ASP A 151 -11.26 10.33 -19.11
C ASP A 151 -10.09 9.45 -19.61
N ILE A 152 -9.39 8.75 -18.71
CA ILE A 152 -8.19 7.93 -19.02
C ILE A 152 -8.59 6.62 -19.69
N LEU A 153 -9.75 6.06 -19.34
CA LEU A 153 -10.18 4.82 -19.96
C LEU A 153 -10.67 5.09 -21.39
N PRO A 154 -10.22 4.29 -22.38
CA PRO A 154 -10.76 4.39 -23.72
C PRO A 154 -12.27 4.19 -23.61
N MET A 155 -13.05 5.08 -24.25
CA MET A 155 -14.51 4.97 -24.25
C MET A 155 -14.89 3.55 -24.65
N VAL A 156 -15.30 2.75 -23.67
CA VAL A 156 -15.97 1.48 -23.93
C VAL A 156 -17.23 1.92 -24.65
N ASN A 157 -17.30 1.67 -25.97
CA ASN A 157 -18.43 2.02 -26.82
C ASN A 157 -19.73 1.78 -26.06
N ARG A 158 -20.38 2.89 -25.65
CA ARG A 158 -21.71 2.87 -25.03
C ARG A 158 -22.75 2.49 -26.05
#